data_AF-A0A3M8HAH6-F1
#
_entry.id   AF-A0A3M8HAH6-F1
#
_cell.length_a   1.000
_cell.length_b   1.000
_cell.length_c   1.000
_cell.angle_alpha   90.00
_cell.angle_beta   90.00
_cell.angle_gamma   90.00
#
_symmetry.space_group_name_H-M   'P 1'
#
loop_
_entity.id
_entity.type
_entity.pdbx_description
1 polymer ?
#
loop_
_entity_poly.entity_id
_entity_poly.type
_entity_poly.pdbx_seq_one_letter_code
_entity_poly.pdbx_strand_id
1 'polypeptide(L)'
;MLIFPFNNKEVSTFVLAFLFKAARAGEAGKGFAVVADEVRKLAEQSANATNQIADIISHIQKDINEAIKTMATGTEEVTTAIHHMSNQSKLVAASTTIVQNLTNENLAGVQNISASTEEQLASMQEISASADELSVMEEDLQKVIQQFKY
;
A
#
# COMPACT_ATOMS: atom_id res chain seq x y z
N MET A 1 -18.08 8.06 34.77
CA MET A 1 -18.48 9.43 35.15
C MET A 1 -19.96 9.56 34.84
N LEU A 2 -20.82 9.40 35.85
CA LEU A 2 -22.28 9.46 35.68
C LEU A 2 -22.69 10.93 35.56
N ILE A 3 -23.12 11.34 34.38
CA ILE A 3 -23.77 12.64 34.16
C ILE A 3 -25.18 12.49 34.73
N PHE A 4 -25.36 12.86 35.99
CA PHE A 4 -26.70 12.95 36.57
C PHE A 4 -27.45 14.10 35.88
N PRO A 5 -28.59 13.85 35.23
CA PRO A 5 -29.35 14.94 34.62
C PRO A 5 -29.85 15.86 35.73
N PHE A 6 -29.60 17.17 35.59
CA PHE A 6 -30.27 18.19 36.40
C PHE A 6 -31.78 18.03 36.17
N ASN A 7 -32.49 17.48 37.15
CA ASN A 7 -33.89 17.13 37.00
C ASN A 7 -34.72 18.42 37.02
N ASN A 8 -35.11 18.92 35.84
CA ASN A 8 -35.87 20.16 35.70
C ASN A 8 -37.18 20.16 36.52
N LYS A 9 -37.70 18.98 36.88
CA LYS A 9 -38.83 18.82 37.82
C LYS A 9 -38.51 19.32 39.23
N GLU A 10 -37.31 19.06 39.74
CA GLU A 10 -36.89 19.50 41.08
C GLU A 10 -36.66 21.01 41.11
N VAL A 11 -36.02 21.56 40.08
CA VAL A 11 -35.86 23.02 39.96
C VAL A 11 -37.21 23.72 39.79
N SER A 12 -38.10 23.18 38.96
CA SER A 12 -39.45 23.73 38.78
C SER A 12 -40.27 23.69 40.08
N THR A 13 -40.12 22.62 40.87
CA THR A 13 -40.78 22.48 42.18
C THR A 13 -40.22 23.47 43.20
N PHE A 14 -38.89 23.66 43.21
CA PHE A 14 -38.22 24.65 44.06
C PHE A 14 -38.62 26.09 43.69
N VAL A 15 -38.59 26.43 42.40
CA VAL A 15 -38.99 27.75 41.87
C VAL A 15 -40.46 28.04 42.20
N LEU A 16 -41.36 27.08 42.00
CA LEU A 16 -42.78 27.24 42.31
C LEU A 16 -43.03 27.47 43.82
N ALA A 17 -42.38 26.69 44.69
CA ALA A 17 -42.47 26.87 46.13
C ALA A 17 -41.95 28.26 46.57
N PHE A 18 -40.91 28.77 45.91
CA PHE A 18 -40.32 30.06 46.19
C PHE A 18 -41.19 31.23 45.71
N LEU A 19 -41.79 31.12 44.51
CA LEU A 19 -42.75 32.08 43.97
C LEU A 19 -44.01 32.17 44.86
N PHE A 20 -44.50 31.03 45.36
CA PHE A 20 -45.61 31.00 46.32
C PHE A 20 -45.27 31.74 47.62
N LYS A 21 -44.06 31.54 48.14
CA LYS A 21 -43.59 32.20 49.37
C LYS A 21 -43.35 33.70 49.17
N ALA A 22 -42.88 34.10 47.98
CA ALA A 22 -42.75 35.48 47.55
C ALA A 22 -44.12 36.18 47.44
N ALA A 23 -45.12 35.53 46.83
CA ALA A 23 -46.47 36.07 46.72
C ALA A 23 -47.12 36.31 48.10
N ARG A 24 -46.86 35.42 49.07
CA ARG A 24 -47.34 35.56 50.45
C ARG A 24 -46.68 36.72 51.23
N ALA A 25 -45.48 37.15 50.82
CA ALA A 25 -44.73 38.22 51.46
C ALA A 25 -45.03 39.63 50.91
N GLY A 26 -45.92 39.78 49.93
CA GLY A 26 -46.32 41.08 49.38
C GLY A 26 -45.15 41.85 48.77
N GLU A 27 -45.02 43.15 49.07
CA GLU A 27 -43.95 44.01 48.53
C GLU A 27 -42.53 43.52 48.87
N ALA A 28 -42.34 42.92 50.05
CA ALA A 28 -41.05 42.36 50.47
C ALA A 28 -40.66 41.09 49.68
N GLY A 29 -41.62 40.45 48.99
CA GLY A 29 -41.41 39.25 48.19
C GLY A 29 -40.94 39.49 46.76
N LYS A 30 -41.00 40.74 46.27
CA LYS A 30 -40.67 41.08 44.87
C LYS A 30 -39.24 40.66 44.49
N GLY A 31 -38.26 40.86 45.38
CA GLY A 31 -36.88 40.43 45.15
C GLY A 31 -36.72 38.91 45.05
N PHE A 32 -37.45 38.16 45.88
CA PHE A 32 -37.43 36.69 45.84
C PHE A 32 -38.07 36.13 44.56
N ALA A 33 -39.09 36.79 44.01
CA ALA A 33 -39.69 36.41 42.73
C ALA A 33 -38.72 36.58 41.55
N VAL A 34 -37.93 37.66 41.53
CA VAL A 34 -36.89 37.89 40.51
C VAL A 34 -35.80 36.82 40.58
N VAL A 35 -35.33 36.48 41.79
CA VAL A 35 -34.34 35.42 41.98
C VAL A 35 -34.86 34.06 41.51
N ALA A 36 -36.14 33.75 41.78
CA ALA A 36 -36.74 32.49 41.34
C ALA A 36 -36.81 32.37 39.80
N ASP A 37 -37.12 33.47 39.10
CA ASP A 37 -37.16 33.47 37.64
C ASP A 37 -35.75 33.37 37.02
N GLU A 38 -34.74 33.99 37.64
CA GLU A 38 -33.34 33.86 37.20
C GLU A 38 -32.81 32.42 37.41
N VAL A 39 -33.15 31.78 38.54
CA VAL A 39 -32.79 30.37 38.79
C VAL A 39 -33.46 29.45 37.76
N ARG A 40 -34.72 29.69 37.41
CA ARG A 40 -35.42 28.95 36.35
C ARG A 40 -34.70 29.09 35.00
N LYS A 41 -34.36 30.31 34.62
CA LYS A 41 -33.67 30.62 33.36
C LYS A 41 -32.28 29.97 33.30
N LEU A 42 -31.50 30.05 34.37
CA LEU A 42 -30.19 29.40 34.46
C LEU A 42 -30.31 27.87 34.37
N ALA A 43 -31.31 27.28 35.01
CA ALA A 43 -31.54 25.83 34.94
C ALA A 43 -31.97 25.38 33.54
N GLU A 44 -32.81 26.15 32.84
CA GLU A 44 -33.18 25.90 31.45
C GLU A 44 -31.97 26.00 30.51
N GLN A 45 -31.13 27.03 30.69
CA GLN A 45 -29.88 27.18 29.96
C GLN A 45 -28.91 26.03 30.23
N SER A 46 -28.77 25.62 31.49
CA SER A 46 -27.92 24.50 31.89
C SER A 46 -28.40 23.17 31.30
N ALA A 47 -29.72 22.93 31.29
CA ALA A 47 -30.32 21.75 30.67
C ALA A 47 -30.06 21.73 29.16
N ASN A 48 -30.23 22.87 28.47
CA ASN A 48 -29.97 22.97 27.05
C ASN A 48 -28.48 22.72 26.73
N ALA A 49 -27.57 23.33 27.48
CA ALA A 49 -26.13 23.08 27.34
C ALA A 49 -25.77 21.60 27.57
N THR A 50 -26.41 20.94 28.55
CA THR A 50 -26.20 19.51 28.82
C THR A 50 -26.68 18.64 27.65
N ASN A 51 -27.81 18.98 27.01
CA ASN A 51 -28.30 18.29 25.83
C ASN A 51 -27.35 18.47 24.64
N GLN A 52 -26.84 19.69 24.42
CA GLN A 52 -25.84 19.94 23.38
C GLN A 52 -24.56 19.13 23.62
N ILE A 53 -24.10 19.02 24.86
CA ILE A 53 -22.96 18.17 25.21
C ILE A 53 -23.26 16.69 24.92
N ALA A 54 -24.47 16.22 25.23
CA ALA A 54 -24.88 14.85 24.94
C ALA A 54 -24.88 14.56 23.42
N ASP A 55 -25.38 15.49 22.62
CA ASP A 55 -25.35 15.39 21.15
C ASP A 55 -23.92 15.37 20.61
N ILE A 56 -23.05 16.25 21.10
CA ILE A 56 -21.63 16.28 20.71
C ILE A 56 -20.94 14.95 21.07
N ILE A 57 -21.19 14.41 22.27
CA ILE A 57 -20.63 13.11 22.67
C ILE A 57 -21.14 12.00 21.75
N SER A 58 -22.42 12.00 21.39
CA SER A 58 -23.00 11.03 20.45
C SER A 58 -22.32 11.10 19.08
N HIS A 59 -22.09 12.30 18.56
CA HIS A 59 -21.36 12.51 17.31
C HIS A 59 -19.91 12.01 17.41
N ILE A 60 -19.18 12.36 18.47
CA ILE A 60 -17.81 11.89 18.69
C ILE A 60 -17.75 10.36 18.74
N GLN A 61 -18.69 9.71 19.43
CA GLN A 61 -18.75 8.25 19.50
C GLN A 61 -19.00 7.64 18.11
N LYS A 62 -19.86 8.25 17.30
CA LYS A 62 -20.10 7.80 15.93
C LYS A 62 -18.83 7.92 15.08
N ASP A 63 -18.16 9.06 15.13
CA ASP A 63 -16.93 9.32 14.36
C ASP A 63 -15.81 8.35 14.76
N ILE A 64 -15.67 8.05 16.06
CA ILE A 64 -14.73 7.05 16.56
C ILE A 64 -15.02 5.66 15.98
N ASN A 65 -16.29 5.24 15.95
CA ASN A 65 -16.68 3.95 15.38
C ASN A 65 -16.39 3.88 13.86
N GLU A 66 -16.61 4.97 13.14
CA GLU A 66 -16.29 5.05 11.71
C GLU A 66 -14.78 5.01 11.46
N ALA A 67 -13.99 5.71 12.27
CA ALA A 67 -12.52 5.64 12.22
C ALA A 67 -12.00 4.22 12.50
N ILE A 68 -12.53 3.54 13.51
CA ILE A 68 -12.18 2.14 13.82
C ILE A 68 -12.51 1.22 12.63
N LYS A 69 -13.69 1.37 12.03
CA LYS A 69 -14.09 0.57 10.87
C LYS A 69 -13.14 0.79 9.68
N THR A 70 -12.80 2.06 9.41
CA THR A 70 -11.87 2.42 8.34
C THR A 70 -10.49 1.83 8.58
N MET A 71 -9.98 1.91 9.81
CA MET A 71 -8.71 1.29 10.19
C MET A 71 -8.73 -0.23 10.05
N ALA A 72 -9.84 -0.89 10.41
CA ALA A 72 -9.99 -2.34 10.26
C ALA A 72 -9.90 -2.75 8.77
N THR A 73 -10.64 -2.06 7.89
CA THR A 73 -10.55 -2.29 6.44
C THR A 73 -9.15 -2.03 5.90
N GLY A 74 -8.52 -0.91 6.28
CA GLY A 74 -7.15 -0.62 5.85
C GLY A 74 -6.13 -1.68 6.32
N THR A 75 -6.33 -2.25 7.51
CA THR A 75 -5.47 -3.35 8.03
C THR A 75 -5.64 -4.62 7.21
N GLU A 76 -6.87 -4.95 6.79
CA GLU A 76 -7.17 -6.11 5.94
C GLU A 76 -6.56 -5.97 4.54
N GLU A 77 -6.67 -4.77 3.94
CA GLU A 77 -6.06 -4.45 2.65
C GLU A 77 -4.53 -4.58 2.70
N VAL A 78 -3.89 -4.03 3.74
CA VAL A 78 -2.44 -4.15 3.95
C VAL A 78 -2.02 -5.61 4.11
N THR A 79 -2.78 -6.40 4.87
CA THR A 79 -2.51 -7.83 5.06
C THR A 79 -2.56 -8.58 3.72
N THR A 80 -3.58 -8.31 2.91
CA THR A 80 -3.72 -8.88 1.56
C THR A 80 -2.55 -8.48 0.65
N ALA A 81 -2.14 -7.21 0.68
CA ALA A 81 -1.00 -6.72 -0.08
C ALA A 81 0.31 -7.41 0.33
N ILE A 82 0.53 -7.64 1.62
CA ILE A 82 1.69 -8.38 2.14
C ILE A 82 1.71 -9.83 1.61
N HIS A 83 0.57 -10.52 1.61
CA HIS A 83 0.48 -11.87 1.06
C HIS A 83 0.80 -11.91 -0.45
N HIS A 84 0.26 -10.97 -1.21
CA HIS A 84 0.54 -10.85 -2.64
C HIS A 84 2.03 -10.59 -2.89
N MET A 85 2.64 -9.66 -2.14
CA MET A 85 4.06 -9.34 -2.26
C MET A 85 4.96 -10.52 -1.88
N SER A 86 4.60 -11.31 -0.87
CA SER A 86 5.32 -12.54 -0.52
C SER A 86 5.31 -13.56 -1.66
N ASN A 87 4.16 -13.75 -2.31
CA ASN A 87 4.04 -14.66 -3.46
C ASN A 87 4.83 -14.13 -4.68
N GLN A 88 4.75 -12.83 -4.96
CA GLN A 88 5.54 -12.21 -6.02
C GLN A 88 7.05 -12.34 -5.77
N SER A 89 7.50 -12.16 -4.54
CA SER A 89 8.92 -12.32 -4.18
C SER A 89 9.42 -13.74 -4.48
N LYS A 90 8.60 -14.78 -4.21
CA LYS A 90 8.93 -16.17 -4.56
C LYS A 90 9.03 -16.37 -6.08
N LEU A 91 8.11 -15.77 -6.85
CA LEU A 91 8.16 -15.82 -8.31
C LEU A 91 9.42 -15.16 -8.85
N VAL A 92 9.78 -13.97 -8.35
CA VAL A 92 11.00 -13.27 -8.74
C VAL A 92 12.25 -14.12 -8.43
N ALA A 93 12.34 -14.71 -7.23
CA ALA A 93 13.44 -15.58 -6.87
C ALA A 93 13.57 -16.81 -7.80
N ALA A 94 12.44 -17.42 -8.16
CA ALA A 94 12.42 -18.52 -9.12
C ALA A 94 12.88 -18.05 -10.52
N SER A 95 12.38 -16.91 -11.00
CA SER A 95 12.81 -16.33 -12.28
C SER A 95 14.29 -16.01 -12.32
N THR A 96 14.86 -15.46 -11.24
CA THR A 96 16.32 -15.23 -11.15
C THR A 96 17.10 -16.52 -11.28
N THR A 97 16.64 -17.61 -10.66
CA THR A 97 17.28 -18.92 -10.77
C THR A 97 17.22 -19.45 -12.21
N ILE A 98 16.08 -19.29 -12.89
CA ILE A 98 15.93 -19.67 -14.30
C ILE A 98 16.91 -18.89 -15.19
N VAL A 99 17.01 -17.58 -14.99
CA VAL A 99 17.94 -16.72 -15.75
C VAL A 99 19.39 -17.12 -15.52
N GLN A 100 19.76 -17.48 -14.29
CA GLN A 100 21.11 -17.98 -13.98
C GLN A 100 21.42 -19.28 -14.74
N ASN A 101 20.49 -20.24 -14.74
CA ASN A 101 20.66 -21.49 -15.47
C ASN A 101 20.78 -21.25 -16.98
N LEU A 102 19.91 -20.43 -17.56
CA LEU A 102 19.97 -20.06 -18.98
C LEU A 102 21.29 -19.37 -19.35
N THR A 103 21.80 -18.51 -18.45
CA THR A 103 23.08 -17.84 -18.65
C THR A 103 24.23 -18.86 -18.68
N ASN A 104 24.23 -19.84 -17.78
CA ASN A 104 25.24 -20.90 -17.76
C ASN A 104 25.19 -21.78 -19.01
N GLU A 105 24.00 -22.15 -19.48
CA GLU A 105 23.81 -22.90 -20.73
C GLU A 105 24.32 -22.11 -21.94
N ASN A 106 24.01 -20.81 -22.01
CA ASN A 106 24.51 -19.94 -23.08
C ASN A 106 26.03 -19.82 -23.06
N LEU A 107 26.65 -19.73 -21.88
CA LEU A 107 28.12 -19.71 -21.76
C LEU A 107 28.75 -21.00 -22.30
N ALA A 108 28.16 -22.16 -21.98
CA ALA A 108 28.60 -23.44 -22.54
C ALA A 108 28.41 -23.48 -24.07
N GLY A 109 27.29 -22.93 -24.57
CA GLY A 109 27.04 -22.80 -26.00
C GLY A 109 28.09 -21.93 -26.71
N VAL A 110 28.45 -20.79 -26.14
CA VAL A 110 29.50 -19.90 -26.66
C VAL A 110 30.85 -20.61 -26.70
N GLN A 111 31.21 -21.36 -25.65
CA GLN A 111 32.46 -22.13 -25.62
C GLN A 111 32.51 -23.19 -26.75
N ASN A 112 31.41 -23.91 -26.97
CA ASN A 112 31.31 -24.87 -28.07
C ASN A 112 31.46 -24.18 -29.44
N ILE A 113 30.78 -23.04 -29.64
CA ILE A 113 30.90 -22.27 -30.89
C ILE A 113 32.34 -21.81 -31.12
N SER A 114 33.03 -21.33 -30.07
CA SER A 114 34.44 -20.94 -30.16
C SER A 114 35.32 -22.12 -30.57
N ALA A 115 35.16 -23.28 -29.94
CA ALA A 115 35.91 -24.48 -30.29
C ALA A 115 35.67 -24.90 -31.75
N SER A 116 34.41 -24.93 -32.21
CA SER A 116 34.09 -25.24 -33.60
C SER A 116 34.65 -24.21 -34.59
N THR A 117 34.74 -22.94 -34.19
CA THR A 117 35.34 -21.88 -35.01
C THR A 117 36.86 -22.08 -35.13
N GLU A 118 37.53 -22.49 -34.06
CA GLU A 118 38.96 -22.82 -34.09
C GLU A 118 39.24 -24.04 -34.99
N GLU A 119 38.42 -25.09 -34.90
CA GLU A 119 38.51 -26.24 -35.79
C GLU A 119 38.28 -25.85 -37.26
N GLN A 120 37.28 -25.00 -37.53
CA GLN A 120 37.02 -24.48 -38.88
C GLN A 120 38.20 -23.68 -39.44
N LEU A 121 38.86 -22.87 -38.61
CA LEU A 121 40.05 -22.14 -39.03
C LEU A 121 41.19 -23.09 -39.41
N ALA A 122 41.42 -24.14 -38.62
CA ALA A 122 42.42 -25.16 -38.93
C ALA A 122 42.10 -25.89 -40.25
N SER A 123 40.85 -26.32 -40.45
CA SER A 123 40.43 -26.95 -41.70
C SER A 123 40.56 -25.99 -42.91
N MET A 124 40.27 -24.70 -42.74
CA MET A 124 40.50 -23.69 -43.77
C MET A 124 41.98 -23.56 -44.16
N GLN A 125 42.89 -23.64 -43.19
CA GLN A 125 44.33 -23.63 -43.45
C GLN A 125 44.75 -24.86 -44.25
N GLU A 126 44.23 -26.04 -43.91
CA GLU A 126 44.52 -27.30 -44.63
C GLU A 126 43.95 -27.29 -46.06
N ILE A 127 42.75 -26.73 -46.26
CA ILE A 127 42.16 -26.52 -47.58
C ILE A 127 43.03 -25.58 -48.41
N SER A 128 43.51 -24.48 -47.83
CA SER A 128 44.38 -23.53 -48.53
C SER A 128 45.69 -24.19 -48.96
N ALA A 129 46.33 -24.94 -48.08
CA ALA A 129 47.56 -25.67 -48.40
C ALA A 129 47.36 -26.69 -49.53
N SER A 130 46.25 -27.44 -49.47
CA SER A 130 45.89 -28.40 -50.52
C SER A 130 45.63 -27.72 -51.87
N ALA A 131 45.02 -26.52 -51.87
CA ALA A 131 44.80 -25.74 -53.08
C ALA A 131 46.13 -25.26 -53.71
N ASP A 132 47.09 -24.84 -52.88
CA ASP A 132 48.43 -24.49 -53.33
C ASP A 132 49.17 -25.70 -53.94
N GLU A 133 49.11 -26.87 -53.30
CA GLU A 133 49.67 -28.12 -53.83
C GLU A 133 49.05 -28.53 -55.17
N LEU A 134 47.72 -28.41 -55.29
CA LEU A 134 47.01 -28.68 -56.56
C LEU A 134 47.45 -27.72 -57.66
N SER A 135 47.68 -26.44 -57.35
CA SER A 135 48.19 -25.45 -58.31
C SER A 135 49.58 -25.83 -58.82
N VAL A 136 50.47 -26.29 -57.93
CA VAL A 136 51.81 -26.76 -58.32
C VAL A 136 51.71 -28.00 -59.22
N MET A 137 50.85 -28.95 -58.86
CA MET A 137 50.65 -30.17 -59.65
C MET A 137 50.08 -29.88 -61.04
N GLU A 138 49.19 -28.89 -61.16
CA GLU A 138 48.65 -28.43 -62.43
C GLU A 138 49.74 -27.82 -63.32
N GLU A 139 50.61 -26.99 -62.77
CA GLU A 139 51.74 -26.38 -63.48
C GLU A 139 52.72 -27.45 -64.00
N ASP A 140 53.02 -28.46 -63.18
CA ASP A 140 53.88 -29.57 -63.58
C ASP A 140 53.23 -30.45 -64.64
N LEU A 141 51.92 -30.73 -64.52
CA LEU A 141 51.18 -31.46 -65.56
C LEU A 141 51.21 -30.71 -66.89
N GLN A 142 51.06 -29.37 -66.89
CA GLN A 142 51.20 -28.56 -68.08
C GLN A 142 52.59 -28.68 -68.71
N LYS A 143 53.67 -28.66 -67.92
CA LYS A 143 55.05 -28.86 -68.40
C LYS A 143 55.20 -30.23 -69.05
N VAL A 144 54.67 -31.29 -68.43
CA VAL A 144 54.70 -32.65 -68.99
C VAL A 144 53.95 -32.71 -70.33
N ILE A 145 52.75 -32.14 -70.42
CA ILE A 145 51.97 -32.10 -71.67
C ILE A 145 52.72 -31.37 -72.79
N GLN A 146 53.46 -30.30 -72.48
CA GLN A 146 54.27 -29.59 -73.48
C GLN A 146 55.41 -30.45 -74.05
N GLN A 147 55.99 -31.36 -73.26
CA GLN A 147 57.02 -32.27 -73.76
C GLN A 147 56.49 -33.28 -74.78
N PHE A 148 55.22 -33.67 -74.68
CA PHE A 148 54.57 -34.62 -75.60
C PHE A 148 53.97 -33.96 -76.86
N LYS A 149 54.08 -32.63 -77.02
CA LYS A 149 53.50 -31.89 -78.15
C LYS A 149 54.36 -31.86 -79.43
N TYR A 150 55.38 -32.73 -79.52
CA TYR A 150 56.27 -32.87 -80.69
C TYR A 150 56.14 -34.26 -81.32
#